data_AF-A0A0C3HHY2-F1
#
_entry.id   AF-A0A0C3HHY2-F1
#
_cell.length_a   1.000
_cell.length_b   1.000
_cell.length_c   1.000
_cell.angle_alpha   90.00
_cell.angle_beta   90.00
_cell.angle_gamma   90.00
#
_symmetry.space_group_name_H-M   'P 1'
#
loop_
_entity.id
_entity.type
_entity.pdbx_description
1 polymer ?
#
loop_
_entity_poly.entity_id
_entity_poly.type
_entity_poly.pdbx_seq_one_letter_code
_entity_poly.pdbx_strand_id
1 'polypeptide(L)'
;STPKSRWTALINRDPQASSAFVYCVTTTKIYCRPNCPSRLARRANIVFHNNATDARAAGYRACMRCRPAMAEDDGDPQKIAVAKTCASINKELQGAEKKGVKELAKDVGFTESHFCRVFKKVTGLTVGEYRASISGKQTPG
;
A
#
# COMPACT_ATOMS: atom_id res chain seq x y z
N SER A 1 -23.56 0.09 2.71
CA SER A 1 -23.27 -0.74 3.90
C SER A 1 -23.72 -0.04 5.17
N THR A 2 -24.58 -0.68 5.97
CA THR A 2 -25.18 -0.13 7.20
C THR A 2 -24.11 0.12 8.30
N PRO A 3 -24.23 1.15 9.16
CA PRO A 3 -23.24 1.45 10.21
C PRO A 3 -22.94 0.29 11.17
N LYS A 4 -23.90 -0.61 11.40
CA LYS A 4 -23.73 -1.82 12.23
C LYS A 4 -22.74 -2.82 11.63
N SER A 5 -22.77 -3.00 10.30
CA SER A 5 -21.87 -3.91 9.57
C SER A 5 -20.43 -3.37 9.55
N ARG A 6 -20.24 -2.05 9.36
CA ARG A 6 -18.93 -1.41 9.39
C ARG A 6 -18.23 -1.55 10.76
N TRP A 7 -19.00 -1.47 11.84
CA TRP A 7 -18.46 -1.68 13.17
C TRP A 7 -17.95 -3.11 13.41
N THR A 8 -18.72 -4.11 12.99
CA THR A 8 -18.30 -5.51 13.12
C THR A 8 -17.03 -5.78 12.30
N ALA A 9 -16.98 -5.28 11.07
CA ALA A 9 -15.79 -5.39 10.22
C ALA A 9 -14.56 -4.71 10.83
N LEU A 10 -14.76 -3.57 11.50
CA LEU A 10 -13.71 -2.86 12.23
C LEU A 10 -13.19 -3.64 13.44
N ILE A 11 -14.08 -4.24 14.24
CA ILE A 11 -13.67 -5.07 15.39
C ILE A 11 -12.91 -6.31 14.90
N ASN A 12 -13.40 -6.95 13.84
CA ASN A 12 -12.80 -8.15 13.26
C ASN A 12 -11.53 -7.85 12.45
N ARG A 13 -11.18 -6.56 12.27
CA ARG A 13 -10.05 -6.09 11.46
C ARG A 13 -10.04 -6.71 10.06
N ASP A 14 -11.22 -6.76 9.45
CA ASP A 14 -11.40 -7.40 8.15
C ASP A 14 -10.54 -6.67 7.08
N PRO A 15 -9.61 -7.37 6.40
CA PRO A 15 -8.80 -6.79 5.34
C PRO A 15 -9.65 -6.28 4.17
N GLN A 16 -10.78 -6.93 3.85
CA GLN A 16 -11.69 -6.50 2.76
C GLN A 16 -12.36 -5.17 3.09
N ALA A 17 -12.61 -4.91 4.36
CA ALA A 17 -13.19 -3.65 4.81
C ALA A 17 -12.23 -2.46 4.62
N SER A 18 -10.92 -2.71 4.52
CA SER A 18 -9.92 -1.65 4.31
C SER A 18 -9.99 -0.98 2.95
N SER A 19 -10.67 -1.60 1.99
CA SER A 19 -11.00 -1.00 0.69
C SER A 19 -12.42 -0.44 0.65
N ALA A 20 -13.27 -0.76 1.63
CA ALA A 20 -14.69 -0.43 1.63
C ALA A 20 -15.04 0.86 2.39
N PHE A 21 -14.29 1.19 3.45
CA PHE A 21 -14.50 2.41 4.24
C PHE A 21 -13.29 2.78 5.10
N VAL A 22 -13.29 4.01 5.61
CA VAL A 22 -12.37 4.47 6.66
C VAL A 22 -13.15 4.84 7.92
N TYR A 23 -12.50 4.74 9.08
CA TYR A 23 -13.08 5.20 10.34
C TYR A 23 -12.29 6.38 10.90
N CYS A 24 -13.00 7.32 11.50
CA CYS A 24 -12.47 8.55 12.04
C CYS A 24 -12.71 8.59 13.54
N VAL A 25 -11.70 9.00 14.29
CA VAL A 25 -11.78 9.19 15.74
C VAL A 25 -12.00 10.67 16.01
N THR A 26 -13.17 11.02 16.55
CA THR A 26 -13.60 12.41 16.76
C THR A 26 -12.68 13.18 17.71
N THR A 27 -12.17 12.49 18.74
CA THR A 27 -11.33 13.10 19.80
C THR A 27 -9.93 13.45 19.32
N THR A 28 -9.33 12.65 18.44
CA THR A 28 -7.97 12.90 17.94
C THR A 28 -7.96 13.56 16.57
N LYS A 29 -9.12 13.65 15.91
CA LYS A 29 -9.27 14.08 14.51
C LYS A 29 -8.35 13.27 13.58
N ILE A 30 -8.24 11.97 13.82
CA ILE A 30 -7.45 11.04 13.01
C ILE A 30 -8.37 10.04 12.33
N TYR A 31 -8.16 9.79 11.05
CA TYR A 31 -8.80 8.68 10.33
C TYR A 31 -7.84 7.53 10.05
N CYS A 32 -8.39 6.32 10.04
CA CYS A 32 -7.69 5.04 9.99
C CYS A 32 -8.41 4.04 9.08
N ARG A 33 -7.67 3.01 8.65
CA ARG A 33 -8.24 1.80 8.01
C ARG A 33 -8.77 0.82 9.06
N PRO A 34 -9.80 0.01 8.75
CA PRO A 34 -10.33 -1.02 9.65
C PRO A 34 -9.29 -2.04 10.13
N ASN A 35 -8.28 -2.37 9.31
CA ASN A 35 -7.16 -3.24 9.71
C ASN A 35 -6.00 -2.47 10.42
N CYS A 36 -6.25 -1.27 10.93
CA CYS A 36 -5.21 -0.51 11.64
C CYS A 36 -4.81 -1.24 12.94
N PRO A 37 -3.51 -1.45 13.21
CA PRO A 37 -3.07 -2.13 14.43
C PRO A 37 -3.29 -1.28 15.69
N SER A 38 -3.54 0.03 15.55
CA SER A 38 -3.81 0.92 16.69
C SER A 38 -4.95 0.43 17.57
N ARG A 39 -4.86 0.76 18.86
CA ARG A 39 -5.93 0.56 19.82
C ARG A 39 -7.20 1.26 19.33
N LEU A 40 -8.31 0.52 19.33
CA LEU A 40 -9.61 1.04 18.94
C LEU A 40 -10.10 2.07 19.96
N ALA A 41 -10.62 3.20 19.49
CA ALA A 41 -11.30 4.16 20.35
C ALA A 41 -12.68 3.64 20.77
N ARG A 42 -13.31 4.31 21.73
CA ARG A 42 -14.69 4.00 22.12
C ARG A 42 -15.63 4.21 20.93
N ARG A 43 -16.63 3.35 20.80
CA ARG A 43 -17.63 3.42 19.71
C ARG A 43 -18.27 4.79 19.56
N ALA A 44 -18.57 5.45 20.68
CA ALA A 44 -19.17 6.79 20.69
C ALA A 44 -18.31 7.86 20.00
N ASN A 45 -17.00 7.67 19.93
CA ASN A 45 -16.05 8.60 19.32
C ASN A 45 -15.61 8.16 17.91
N ILE A 46 -16.31 7.19 17.31
CA ILE A 46 -15.97 6.66 15.99
C ILE A 46 -17.07 7.00 15.00
N VAL A 47 -16.67 7.61 13.90
CA VAL A 47 -17.50 7.90 12.73
C VAL A 47 -16.93 7.19 11.51
N PHE A 48 -17.79 6.78 10.59
CA PHE A 48 -17.39 6.07 9.38
C PHE A 48 -17.57 6.97 8.16
N HIS A 49 -16.55 7.04 7.32
CA HIS A 49 -16.58 7.73 6.03
C HIS A 49 -16.35 6.73 4.91
N ASN A 50 -16.88 7.01 3.72
CA ASN A 50 -16.81 6.07 2.60
C ASN A 50 -15.38 5.94 2.05
N ASN A 51 -14.61 7.02 2.05
CA ASN A 51 -13.24 7.05 1.55
C ASN A 51 -12.37 8.05 2.33
N ALA A 52 -11.05 8.02 2.07
CA ALA A 52 -10.08 8.90 2.72
C ALA A 52 -10.30 10.38 2.37
N THR A 53 -10.77 10.67 1.16
CA THR A 53 -11.04 12.03 0.67
C THR A 53 -12.16 12.69 1.46
N ASP A 54 -13.25 11.97 1.72
CA ASP A 54 -14.39 12.41 2.52
C ASP A 54 -13.98 12.69 3.98
N ALA A 55 -13.18 11.81 4.58
CA ALA A 55 -12.60 12.05 5.90
C ALA A 55 -11.68 13.29 5.93
N ARG A 56 -10.89 13.52 4.88
CA ARG A 56 -10.01 14.70 4.77
C ARG A 56 -10.83 15.98 4.63
N ALA A 57 -11.88 15.96 3.80
CA ALA A 57 -12.82 17.07 3.62
C ALA A 57 -13.55 17.41 4.94
N ALA A 58 -13.83 16.41 5.76
CA ALA A 58 -14.38 16.59 7.11
C ALA A 58 -13.36 17.04 8.17
N GLY A 59 -12.11 17.35 7.77
CA GLY A 59 -11.07 17.90 8.65
C GLY A 59 -10.27 16.87 9.45
N TYR A 60 -10.32 15.59 9.08
CA TYR A 60 -9.54 14.55 9.74
C TYR A 60 -8.15 14.39 9.09
N ARG A 61 -7.14 14.12 9.92
CA ARG A 61 -5.76 13.84 9.50
C ARG A 61 -5.53 12.34 9.35
N ALA A 62 -4.67 11.96 8.41
CA ALA A 62 -4.35 10.56 8.16
C ALA A 62 -3.54 9.96 9.33
N CYS A 63 -3.88 8.74 9.74
CA CYS A 63 -3.11 8.01 10.72
C CYS A 63 -1.70 7.68 10.20
N MET A 64 -0.66 8.02 10.97
CA MET A 64 0.72 7.72 10.57
C MET A 64 1.10 6.23 10.66
N ARG A 65 0.31 5.41 11.39
CA ARG A 65 0.55 3.96 11.51
C ARG A 65 0.00 3.18 10.34
N CYS A 66 -1.29 3.35 10.00
CA CYS A 66 -1.89 2.64 8.87
C CYS A 66 -1.82 3.41 7.54
N ARG A 67 -1.29 4.65 7.58
CA ARG A 67 -1.07 5.54 6.43
C ARG A 67 -2.19 5.46 5.38
N PRO A 68 -3.45 5.74 5.76
CA PRO A 68 -4.60 5.58 4.89
C PRO A 68 -4.59 6.59 3.72
N ALA A 69 -3.84 7.68 3.80
CA ALA A 69 -3.65 8.60 2.67
C ALA A 69 -2.68 8.09 1.60
N MET A 70 -1.79 7.14 1.94
CA MET A 70 -0.92 6.48 0.95
C MET A 70 -1.63 5.29 0.29
N ALA A 71 -2.90 5.06 0.63
CA ALA A 71 -3.71 3.93 0.20
C ALA A 71 -4.41 4.12 -1.15
N GLU A 72 -4.41 5.34 -1.69
CA GLU A 72 -4.98 5.61 -3.01
C GLU A 72 -4.19 4.83 -4.10
N ASP A 73 -3.03 4.26 -3.74
CA ASP A 73 -2.25 3.26 -4.49
C ASP A 73 -1.98 2.03 -3.58
N ASP A 74 -2.84 1.00 -3.65
CA ASP A 74 -2.72 -0.39 -3.13
C ASP A 74 -2.05 -0.68 -1.76
N GLY A 75 -1.81 0.31 -0.90
CA GLY A 75 -1.60 0.30 0.56
C GLY A 75 -0.58 -0.64 1.22
N ASP A 76 -0.03 -1.62 0.53
CA ASP A 76 0.95 -2.55 1.05
C ASP A 76 2.36 -2.01 0.73
N PRO A 77 3.18 -1.68 1.74
CA PRO A 77 4.50 -1.12 1.51
C PRO A 77 5.41 -2.05 0.69
N GLN A 78 5.16 -3.36 0.71
CA GLN A 78 5.86 -4.33 -0.14
C GLN A 78 5.41 -4.19 -1.60
N LYS A 79 4.11 -4.04 -1.86
CA LYS A 79 3.60 -3.81 -3.23
C LYS A 79 4.05 -2.46 -3.80
N ILE A 80 4.03 -1.39 -3.00
CA ILE A 80 4.51 -0.07 -3.42
C ILE A 80 6.01 -0.12 -3.76
N ALA A 81 6.80 -0.81 -2.94
CA ALA A 81 8.21 -1.01 -3.21
C ALA A 81 8.42 -1.76 -4.53
N VAL A 82 7.68 -2.85 -4.74
CA VAL A 82 7.75 -3.63 -5.98
C VAL A 82 7.33 -2.79 -7.19
N ALA A 83 6.24 -2.04 -7.10
CA ALA A 83 5.78 -1.16 -8.17
C ALA A 83 6.83 -0.09 -8.54
N LYS A 84 7.45 0.54 -7.52
CA LYS A 84 8.56 1.48 -7.73
C LYS A 84 9.75 0.82 -8.41
N THR A 85 10.13 -0.38 -7.97
CA THR A 85 11.22 -1.12 -8.62
C THR A 85 10.87 -1.47 -10.06
N CYS A 86 9.67 -1.99 -10.33
CA CYS A 86 9.22 -2.29 -11.69
C CYS A 86 9.30 -1.05 -12.59
N ALA A 87 8.90 0.13 -12.08
CA ALA A 87 9.02 1.40 -12.80
C ALA A 87 10.49 1.80 -13.05
N SER A 88 11.38 1.63 -12.07
CA SER A 88 12.82 1.87 -12.26
C SER A 88 13.41 0.96 -13.33
N ILE A 89 13.08 -0.33 -13.31
CA ILE A 89 13.56 -1.29 -14.31
C ILE A 89 13.00 -0.95 -15.70
N ASN A 90 11.75 -0.50 -15.80
CA ASN A 90 11.19 -0.07 -17.09
C ASN A 90 11.91 1.18 -17.65
N LYS A 91 12.39 2.08 -16.80
CA LYS A 91 13.21 3.22 -17.24
C LYS A 91 14.58 2.80 -17.78
N GLU A 92 15.12 1.66 -17.36
CA GLU A 92 16.36 1.10 -17.94
C GLU A 92 16.19 0.81 -19.44
N LEU A 93 14.99 0.38 -19.86
CA LEU A 93 14.67 0.18 -21.28
C LEU A 93 14.64 1.50 -22.08
N GLN A 94 14.42 2.62 -21.40
CA GLN A 94 14.43 3.96 -22.00
C GLN A 94 15.82 4.61 -21.99
N GLY A 95 16.87 3.84 -21.70
CA GLY A 95 18.26 4.30 -21.68
C GLY A 95 18.78 4.78 -20.34
N ALA A 96 18.03 4.57 -19.25
CA ALA A 96 18.55 4.82 -17.90
C ALA A 96 19.58 3.76 -17.47
N GLU A 97 20.49 4.14 -16.57
CA GLU A 97 21.53 3.25 -16.05
C GLU A 97 20.94 2.02 -15.33
N LYS A 98 21.48 0.84 -15.65
CA LYS A 98 21.09 -0.41 -15.01
C LYS A 98 21.57 -0.46 -13.57
N LYS A 99 20.63 -0.42 -12.62
CA LYS A 99 20.96 -0.52 -11.20
C LYS A 99 21.19 -1.96 -10.74
N GLY A 100 22.08 -2.18 -9.79
CA GLY A 100 22.18 -3.49 -9.12
C GLY A 100 20.92 -3.81 -8.29
N VAL A 101 20.68 -5.09 -8.00
CA VAL A 101 19.57 -5.50 -7.09
C VAL A 101 19.73 -4.84 -5.72
N LYS A 102 20.97 -4.72 -5.24
CA LYS A 102 21.32 -4.02 -4.01
C LYS A 102 20.89 -2.55 -3.99
N GLU A 103 21.05 -1.86 -5.11
CA GLU A 103 20.68 -0.44 -5.24
C GLU A 103 19.17 -0.27 -5.30
N LEU A 104 18.49 -1.13 -6.06
CA LEU A 104 17.03 -1.17 -6.12
C LEU A 104 16.42 -1.43 -4.73
N ALA A 105 17.01 -2.33 -3.94
CA ALA A 105 16.59 -2.58 -2.57
C ALA A 105 16.77 -1.35 -1.67
N LYS A 106 17.90 -0.63 -1.83
CA LYS A 106 18.18 0.61 -1.09
C LYS A 106 17.21 1.74 -1.43
N ASP A 107 16.84 1.89 -2.71
CA ASP A 107 15.87 2.91 -3.18
C ASP A 107 14.48 2.75 -2.52
N VAL A 108 14.12 1.52 -2.14
CA VAL A 108 12.83 1.21 -1.49
C VAL A 108 12.95 1.00 0.03
N GLY A 109 14.14 1.18 0.59
CA GLY A 109 14.39 1.07 2.04
C GLY A 109 14.39 -0.37 2.58
N PHE A 110 14.71 -1.37 1.75
CA PHE A 110 14.80 -2.76 2.16
C PHE A 110 16.24 -3.30 2.10
N THR A 111 16.50 -4.35 2.89
CA THR A 111 17.68 -5.18 2.70
C THR A 111 17.51 -6.04 1.45
N GLU A 112 18.61 -6.39 0.78
CA GLU A 112 18.60 -7.17 -0.45
C GLU A 112 17.81 -8.49 -0.31
N SER A 113 18.07 -9.25 0.76
CA SER A 113 17.39 -10.52 1.00
C SER A 113 15.89 -10.36 1.24
N HIS A 114 15.47 -9.34 1.99
CA HIS A 114 14.06 -9.05 2.21
C HIS A 114 13.37 -8.59 0.92
N PHE A 115 14.05 -7.73 0.16
CA PHE A 115 13.59 -7.23 -1.13
C PHE A 115 13.38 -8.36 -2.14
N CYS A 116 14.35 -9.26 -2.33
CA CYS A 116 14.20 -10.39 -3.26
C CYS A 116 13.01 -11.29 -2.90
N ARG A 117 12.81 -11.57 -1.61
CA ARG A 117 11.68 -12.39 -1.14
C ARG A 117 10.34 -11.69 -1.39
N VAL A 118 10.28 -10.40 -1.10
CA VAL A 118 9.10 -9.56 -1.35
C VAL A 118 8.79 -9.48 -2.83
N PHE A 119 9.79 -9.19 -3.65
CA PHE A 119 9.63 -9.03 -5.10
C PHE A 119 9.07 -10.30 -5.72
N LYS A 120 9.68 -11.46 -5.42
CA LYS A 120 9.19 -12.75 -5.91
C LYS A 120 7.78 -13.08 -5.40
N LYS A 121 7.45 -12.72 -4.16
CA LYS A 121 6.11 -12.94 -3.59
C LYS A 121 5.03 -12.12 -4.31
N VAL A 122 5.36 -10.91 -4.76
CA VAL A 122 4.40 -9.99 -5.40
C VAL A 122 4.32 -10.19 -6.91
N THR A 123 5.47 -10.35 -7.59
CA THR A 123 5.52 -10.45 -9.07
C THR A 123 5.52 -11.89 -9.58
N GLY A 124 5.79 -12.88 -8.72
CA GLY A 124 6.01 -14.27 -9.10
C GLY A 124 7.40 -14.54 -9.70
N LEU A 125 8.20 -13.50 -9.98
CA LEU A 125 9.48 -13.59 -10.68
C LEU A 125 10.61 -12.99 -9.83
N THR A 126 11.85 -13.41 -10.07
CA THR A 126 13.02 -12.68 -9.56
C THR A 126 13.24 -11.39 -10.35
N VAL A 127 14.01 -10.45 -9.79
CA VAL A 127 14.34 -9.18 -10.47
C VAL A 127 15.05 -9.41 -11.81
N GLY A 128 15.93 -10.42 -11.87
CA GLY A 128 16.61 -10.82 -13.10
C GLY A 128 15.65 -11.39 -14.15
N GLU A 129 14.74 -12.27 -13.75
CA GLU A 129 13.69 -12.82 -14.64
C GLU A 129 12.72 -11.74 -15.10
N TYR A 130 12.35 -10.80 -14.23
CA TYR A 130 11.52 -9.67 -14.59
C TYR A 130 12.22 -8.76 -15.60
N ARG A 131 13.52 -8.49 -15.42
CA ARG A 131 14.34 -7.78 -16.42
C ARG A 131 14.35 -8.51 -17.75
N ALA A 132 14.60 -9.82 -17.73
CA ALA A 132 14.62 -10.65 -18.93
C ALA A 132 13.25 -10.68 -19.64
N SER A 133 12.14 -10.70 -18.89
CA SER A 133 10.80 -10.73 -19.47
C SER A 133 10.40 -9.41 -20.12
N ILE A 134 10.85 -8.27 -19.58
CA ILE A 134 10.59 -6.97 -20.21
C ILE A 134 11.58 -6.64 -21.33
N SER A 135 12.82 -7.15 -21.28
CA SER A 135 13.79 -7.01 -22.38
C SER A 135 13.50 -7.99 -23.53
N GLY A 136 12.89 -9.14 -23.23
CA GLY A 136 12.52 -10.17 -24.19
C GLY A 136 11.17 -9.94 -24.88
N LYS A 137 10.38 -8.96 -24.45
CA LYS A 137 9.14 -8.53 -25.14
C LYS A 137 9.39 -7.58 -26.32
N GLN A 138 10.61 -7.59 -26.86
CA GLN A 138 10.90 -7.13 -28.21
C GLN A 138 10.87 -8.34 -29.15
N THR A 139 9.67 -8.83 -29.47
CA THR A 139 9.47 -9.62 -30.70
C THR A 139 8.67 -8.75 -31.67
N PRO A 140 9.22 -8.43 -32.85
CA PRO A 140 8.54 -7.64 -33.87
C PRO A 140 7.40 -8.44 -34.48
N GLY A 141 6.31 -7.75 -34.82
CA GLY A 141 5.19 -8.24 -35.61
C GLY A 141 4.39 -7.05 -36.09
#